data_AF-A0A1M6N2X8-F1
#
_entry.id   AF-A0A1M6N2X8-F1
#
_cell.length_a   1.000
_cell.length_b   1.000
_cell.length_c   1.000
_cell.angle_alpha   90.00
_cell.angle_beta   90.00
_cell.angle_gamma   90.00
#
_symmetry.space_group_name_H-M   'P 1'
#
loop_
_entity.id
_entity.type
_entity.pdbx_description
1 polymer ?
#
loop_
_entity_poly.entity_id
_entity_poly.type
_entity_poly.pdbx_seq_one_letter_code
_entity_poly.pdbx_strand_id
1 'polypeptide(L)'
;MQTLDCPELTIYEVPNSEIDSDRMFIQEVARIIKKHARETRFDVKVLAEIVGYSRAQLSRKLTALIGVSPGRQILMVRLHMASVLLREGDAPVKQVAWNCGFVSYQSFWKAFVTRYGCSPSAYRMCRDPSKQVCPSCVLWVMPPSPELRNSMLAIARGKPWLCTFLKLLLDHLGDESVVLDELAASLNLSSSQLIRNLKSCLGITPIRFLQQLRILYAAELLADETVSIATVAYRASFFDQAHFSHAFKGTYRCSPSVYKKQKRQENFCTWLKKELMLHDEM
;
A
#
# COMPACT_ATOMS: atom_id res chain seq x y z
N MET A 1 31.65 4.13 -11.62
CA MET A 1 31.31 3.78 -10.22
C MET A 1 31.11 5.09 -9.48
N GLN A 2 29.95 5.72 -9.68
CA GLN A 2 29.59 7.00 -9.04
C GLN A 2 28.65 6.71 -7.89
N THR A 3 28.91 7.37 -6.78
CA THR A 3 28.27 7.19 -5.48
C THR A 3 26.77 7.44 -5.56
N LEU A 4 26.00 6.47 -5.06
CA LEU A 4 24.55 6.56 -4.82
C LEU A 4 24.27 7.47 -3.63
N ASP A 5 24.66 8.73 -3.72
CA ASP A 5 24.27 9.79 -2.80
C ASP A 5 23.07 10.52 -3.38
N CYS A 6 21.89 9.96 -3.11
CA CYS A 6 20.62 10.64 -3.29
C CYS A 6 20.30 11.31 -1.94
N PRO A 7 20.30 12.66 -1.84
CA PRO A 7 20.09 13.38 -0.57
C PRO A 7 18.68 13.21 0.01
N GLU A 8 17.77 12.54 -0.71
CA GLU A 8 16.31 12.64 -0.54
C GLU A 8 15.62 11.27 -0.40
N LEU A 9 16.39 10.20 -0.10
CA LEU A 9 15.87 9.06 0.66
C LEU A 9 15.74 9.44 2.15
N THR A 10 15.26 10.66 2.42
CA THR A 10 14.85 11.10 3.76
C THR A 10 13.72 10.16 4.17
N ILE A 11 14.12 9.10 4.86
CA ILE A 11 13.32 8.42 5.84
C ILE A 11 12.62 9.55 6.59
N TYR A 12 11.29 9.60 6.50
CA TYR A 12 10.43 10.64 7.05
C TYR A 12 11.09 11.35 8.24
N GLU A 13 11.30 12.67 8.13
CA GLU A 13 11.93 13.46 9.18
C GLU A 13 11.25 13.16 10.52
N VAL A 14 12.00 12.52 11.41
CA VAL A 14 11.56 12.14 12.75
C VAL A 14 11.22 13.43 13.48
N PRO A 15 10.02 13.59 14.07
CA PRO A 15 9.70 14.74 14.90
C PRO A 15 10.80 14.95 15.94
N ASN A 16 11.21 16.21 16.17
CA ASN A 16 12.35 16.65 16.98
C ASN A 16 12.33 16.27 18.49
N SER A 17 11.60 15.23 18.90
CA SER A 17 11.41 14.83 20.29
C SER A 17 11.81 13.39 20.63
N GLU A 18 12.57 12.66 19.80
CA GLU A 18 12.93 11.25 20.07
C GLU A 18 14.40 11.01 20.42
N ILE A 19 14.58 10.05 21.35
CA ILE A 19 15.82 9.57 21.97
C ILE A 19 16.77 9.04 20.88
N ASP A 20 18.07 9.33 21.02
CA ASP A 20 19.15 8.97 20.07
C ASP A 20 19.07 7.51 19.56
N SER A 21 18.66 6.58 20.42
CA SER A 21 18.48 5.16 20.10
C SER A 21 17.44 4.88 19.00
N ASP A 22 16.35 5.63 18.92
CA ASP A 22 15.31 5.40 17.91
C ASP A 22 15.73 5.95 16.55
N ARG A 23 16.41 7.10 16.54
CA ARG A 23 17.05 7.64 15.33
C ARG A 23 18.11 6.68 14.79
N MET A 24 18.99 6.16 15.66
CA MET A 24 20.00 5.16 15.28
C MET A 24 19.36 3.88 14.73
N PHE A 25 18.29 3.39 15.36
CA PHE A 25 17.55 2.23 14.87
C PHE A 25 16.97 2.45 13.47
N ILE A 26 16.32 3.59 13.24
CA ILE A 26 15.73 3.94 11.93
C ILE A 26 16.83 4.01 10.86
N GLN A 27 17.94 4.68 11.16
CA GLN A 27 19.09 4.78 10.26
C GLN A 27 19.68 3.41 9.92
N GLU A 28 19.81 2.53 10.90
CA GLU A 28 20.35 1.19 10.70
C GLU A 28 19.43 0.33 9.83
N VAL A 29 18.13 0.34 10.10
CA VAL A 29 17.13 -0.35 9.26
C VAL A 29 17.21 0.14 7.82
N ALA A 30 17.23 1.45 7.60
CA ALA A 30 17.31 2.03 6.27
C ALA A 30 18.62 1.67 5.55
N ARG A 31 19.75 1.66 6.27
CA ARG A 31 21.06 1.24 5.75
C ARG A 31 21.03 -0.21 5.27
N ILE A 32 20.47 -1.12 6.08
CA ILE A 32 20.34 -2.54 5.73
C ILE A 32 19.43 -2.70 4.50
N ILE A 33 18.28 -2.04 4.47
CA ILE A 33 17.36 -2.10 3.31
C ILE A 33 18.06 -1.60 2.05
N LYS A 34 18.72 -0.43 2.08
CA LYS A 34 19.44 0.12 0.92
C LYS A 34 20.53 -0.84 0.42
N LYS A 35 21.22 -1.52 1.33
CA LYS A 35 22.28 -2.49 1.00
C LYS A 35 21.73 -3.75 0.33
N HIS A 36 20.62 -4.31 0.83
CA HIS A 36 20.14 -5.64 0.45
C HIS A 36 18.90 -5.65 -0.48
N ALA A 37 18.29 -4.49 -0.77
CA ALA A 37 17.05 -4.42 -1.56
C ALA A 37 17.12 -5.08 -2.95
N ARG A 38 18.30 -5.18 -3.58
CA ARG A 38 18.49 -5.85 -4.88
C ARG A 38 18.37 -7.36 -4.80
N GLU A 39 18.53 -7.93 -3.62
CA GLU A 39 18.51 -9.37 -3.42
C GLU A 39 17.06 -9.85 -3.42
N THR A 40 16.73 -10.79 -4.31
CA THR A 40 15.37 -11.34 -4.47
C THR A 40 14.86 -12.08 -3.23
N ARG A 41 15.76 -12.62 -2.42
CA ARG A 41 15.44 -13.32 -1.16
C ARG A 41 15.34 -12.39 0.04
N PHE A 42 15.67 -11.11 -0.12
CA PHE A 42 15.58 -10.14 0.98
C PHE A 42 14.12 -9.74 1.22
N ASP A 43 13.63 -10.03 2.42
CA ASP A 43 12.28 -9.74 2.89
C ASP A 43 12.29 -9.26 4.35
N VAL A 44 11.11 -9.06 4.93
CA VAL A 44 10.98 -8.59 6.32
C VAL A 44 11.56 -9.58 7.33
N LYS A 45 11.52 -10.89 7.04
CA LYS A 45 12.08 -11.92 7.92
C LYS A 45 13.60 -11.78 7.97
N VAL A 46 14.25 -11.71 6.81
CA VAL A 46 15.71 -11.52 6.72
C VAL A 46 16.13 -10.20 7.36
N LEU A 47 15.40 -9.11 7.11
CA LEU A 47 15.66 -7.83 7.76
C LEU A 47 15.58 -7.93 9.29
N ALA A 48 14.56 -8.60 9.83
CA ALA A 48 14.39 -8.76 11.27
C ALA A 48 15.54 -9.56 11.90
N GLU A 49 15.97 -10.63 11.23
CA GLU A 49 17.13 -11.44 11.64
C GLU A 49 18.41 -10.59 11.70
N ILE A 50 18.67 -9.75 10.70
CA ILE A 50 19.87 -8.89 10.67
C ILE A 50 19.84 -7.84 11.78
N VAL A 51 18.69 -7.22 12.05
CA VAL A 51 18.54 -6.16 13.07
C VAL A 51 18.45 -6.75 14.49
N GLY A 52 18.31 -8.07 14.63
CA GLY A 52 18.23 -8.74 15.94
C GLY A 52 16.85 -8.67 16.61
N TYR A 53 15.79 -8.53 15.81
CA TYR A 53 14.40 -8.54 16.28
C TYR A 53 13.63 -9.72 15.71
N SER A 54 12.59 -10.16 16.42
CA SER A 54 11.54 -10.94 15.73
C SER A 54 10.83 -10.07 14.70
N ARG A 55 10.29 -10.69 13.64
CA ARG A 55 9.51 -10.00 12.58
C ARG A 55 8.43 -9.08 13.17
N ALA A 56 7.70 -9.55 14.18
CA ALA A 56 6.63 -8.79 14.84
C ALA A 56 7.14 -7.61 15.67
N GLN A 57 8.31 -7.72 16.32
CA GLN A 57 8.92 -6.60 17.05
C GLN A 57 9.43 -5.53 16.08
N LEU A 58 10.13 -5.95 15.01
CA LEU A 58 10.59 -5.03 13.96
C LEU A 58 9.42 -4.26 13.36
N SER A 59 8.38 -4.96 12.91
CA SER A 59 7.22 -4.33 12.28
C SER A 59 6.53 -3.34 13.22
N ARG A 60 6.33 -3.71 14.49
CA ARG A 60 5.75 -2.80 15.49
C ARG A 60 6.62 -1.57 15.71
N LYS A 61 7.90 -1.76 16.03
CA LYS A 61 8.82 -0.66 16.37
C LYS A 61 8.96 0.31 15.20
N LEU A 62 9.25 -0.21 14.01
CA LEU A 62 9.42 0.63 12.83
C LEU A 62 8.12 1.37 12.47
N THR A 63 6.98 0.69 12.44
CA THR A 63 5.71 1.34 12.09
C THR A 63 5.29 2.39 13.11
N ALA A 64 5.61 2.18 14.40
CA ALA A 64 5.35 3.19 15.43
C ALA A 64 6.20 4.45 15.23
N LEU A 65 7.47 4.30 14.83
CA LEU A 65 8.41 5.41 14.65
C LEU A 65 8.20 6.18 13.34
N ILE A 66 7.95 5.48 12.23
CA ILE A 66 7.92 6.11 10.89
C ILE A 66 6.59 5.97 10.15
N GLY A 67 5.58 5.37 10.79
CA GLY A 67 4.22 5.24 10.23
C GLY A 67 4.07 4.23 9.08
N VAL A 68 5.15 3.56 8.67
CA VAL A 68 5.14 2.61 7.56
C VAL A 68 5.83 1.30 7.94
N SER A 69 5.33 0.19 7.40
CA SER A 69 5.86 -1.13 7.70
C SER A 69 7.21 -1.41 7.01
N PRO A 70 8.02 -2.36 7.52
CA PRO A 70 9.30 -2.70 6.92
C PRO A 70 9.16 -3.26 5.50
N GLY A 71 8.13 -4.07 5.23
CA GLY A 71 7.88 -4.61 3.89
C GLY A 71 7.60 -3.52 2.87
N ARG A 72 6.84 -2.50 3.27
CA ARG A 72 6.59 -1.31 2.46
C ARG A 72 7.88 -0.54 2.19
N GLN A 73 8.75 -0.39 3.18
CA GLN A 73 10.05 0.27 3.00
C GLN A 73 10.94 -0.44 1.99
N ILE A 74 11.05 -1.78 2.08
CA ILE A 74 11.79 -2.58 1.09
C ILE A 74 11.21 -2.34 -0.31
N LEU A 75 9.88 -2.39 -0.44
CA LEU A 75 9.20 -2.17 -1.71
C LEU A 75 9.47 -0.77 -2.27
N MET A 76 9.38 0.27 -1.45
CA MET A 76 9.61 1.66 -1.89
C MET A 76 11.04 1.86 -2.38
N VAL A 77 12.04 1.31 -1.69
CA VAL A 77 13.44 1.37 -2.13
C VAL A 77 13.61 0.65 -3.46
N ARG A 78 13.06 -0.57 -3.62
CA ARG A 78 13.13 -1.31 -4.90
C ARG A 78 12.48 -0.55 -6.06
N LEU A 79 11.32 0.05 -5.83
CA LEU A 79 10.61 0.85 -6.84
C LEU A 79 11.37 2.12 -7.21
N HIS A 80 11.94 2.82 -6.23
CA HIS A 80 12.77 3.99 -6.47
C HIS A 80 13.98 3.62 -7.34
N MET A 81 14.68 2.54 -7.02
CA MET A 81 15.79 2.06 -7.84
C MET A 81 15.37 1.74 -9.26
N ALA A 82 14.20 1.10 -9.44
CA ALA A 82 13.67 0.82 -10.77
C ALA A 82 13.37 2.12 -11.52
N SER A 83 12.82 3.14 -10.86
CA SER A 83 12.56 4.44 -11.49
C SER A 83 13.83 5.14 -11.97
N VAL A 84 14.93 5.01 -11.23
CA VAL A 84 16.25 5.51 -11.63
C VAL A 84 16.75 4.75 -12.84
N LEU A 85 16.79 3.41 -12.78
CA LEU A 85 17.23 2.56 -13.89
C LEU A 85 16.40 2.72 -15.17
N LEU A 86 15.09 2.97 -15.05
CA LEU A 86 14.22 3.21 -16.19
C LEU A 86 14.48 4.57 -16.85
N ARG A 87 14.93 5.59 -16.10
CA ARG A 87 15.22 6.93 -16.61
C ARG A 87 16.60 7.03 -17.24
N GLU A 88 17.59 6.42 -16.59
CA GLU A 88 19.00 6.54 -16.99
C GLU A 88 19.42 5.47 -18.01
N GLY A 89 18.66 4.37 -18.10
CA GLY A 89 19.03 3.20 -18.89
C GLY A 89 17.99 2.77 -19.91
N ASP A 90 18.45 1.97 -20.87
CA ASP A 90 17.68 1.36 -21.94
C ASP A 90 17.33 -0.12 -21.68
N ALA A 91 17.95 -0.73 -20.64
CA ALA A 91 17.79 -2.12 -20.27
C ALA A 91 16.32 -2.59 -20.32
N PRO A 92 16.01 -3.81 -20.81
CA PRO A 92 14.64 -4.30 -20.87
C PRO A 92 13.93 -4.21 -19.52
N VAL A 93 12.66 -3.79 -19.50
CA VAL A 93 11.91 -3.55 -18.24
C VAL A 93 11.92 -4.79 -17.34
N LYS A 94 11.83 -5.99 -17.92
CA LYS A 94 11.93 -7.24 -17.18
C LYS A 94 13.29 -7.38 -16.47
N GLN A 95 14.39 -7.00 -17.13
CA GLN A 95 15.72 -6.99 -16.51
C GLN A 95 15.82 -5.95 -15.39
N VAL A 96 15.22 -4.77 -15.57
CA VAL A 96 15.16 -3.75 -14.51
C VAL A 96 14.45 -4.30 -13.26
N ALA A 97 13.33 -5.00 -13.43
CA ALA A 97 12.62 -5.65 -12.33
C ALA A 97 13.53 -6.60 -11.53
N TRP A 98 14.25 -7.49 -12.23
CA TRP A 98 15.18 -8.43 -11.62
C TRP A 98 16.34 -7.72 -10.90
N ASN A 99 16.93 -6.70 -11.53
CA ASN A 99 18.02 -5.90 -10.95
C ASN A 99 17.62 -5.14 -9.68
N CYS A 100 16.31 -4.90 -9.52
CA CYS A 100 15.72 -4.27 -8.34
C CYS A 100 15.19 -5.28 -7.31
N GLY A 101 15.49 -6.57 -7.44
CA GLY A 101 15.12 -7.58 -6.45
C GLY A 101 13.67 -8.06 -6.51
N PHE A 102 12.95 -7.81 -7.61
CA PHE A 102 11.63 -8.41 -7.82
C PHE A 102 11.76 -9.83 -8.33
N VAL A 103 11.05 -10.76 -7.67
CA VAL A 103 11.01 -12.19 -8.06
C VAL A 103 10.25 -12.41 -9.37
N SER A 104 9.36 -11.50 -9.74
CA SER A 104 8.59 -11.60 -10.98
C SER A 104 8.37 -10.25 -11.64
N TYR A 105 8.30 -10.24 -12.96
CA TYR A 105 7.88 -9.06 -13.72
C TYR A 105 6.46 -8.62 -13.35
N GLN A 106 5.56 -9.59 -13.09
CA GLN A 106 4.19 -9.31 -12.70
C GLN A 106 4.22 -8.45 -11.42
N SER A 107 4.76 -8.95 -10.32
CA SER A 107 4.80 -8.22 -9.04
C SER A 107 5.51 -6.86 -9.12
N PHE A 108 6.54 -6.75 -9.97
CA PHE A 108 7.17 -5.46 -10.28
C PHE A 108 6.24 -4.49 -11.00
N TRP A 109 5.77 -4.87 -12.19
CA TRP A 109 4.90 -4.04 -13.03
C TRP A 109 3.71 -3.56 -12.22
N LYS A 110 3.18 -4.50 -11.43
CA LYS A 110 2.14 -4.29 -10.45
C LYS A 110 2.52 -3.11 -9.52
N ALA A 111 3.48 -3.32 -8.63
CA ALA A 111 3.86 -2.32 -7.65
C ALA A 111 4.27 -0.97 -8.27
N PHE A 112 4.88 -1.00 -9.46
CA PHE A 112 5.31 0.19 -10.19
C PHE A 112 4.13 1.02 -10.70
N VAL A 113 3.15 0.41 -11.37
CA VAL A 113 1.93 1.10 -11.84
C VAL A 113 1.15 1.65 -10.66
N THR A 114 1.11 0.92 -9.55
CA THR A 114 0.47 1.39 -8.32
C THR A 114 1.19 2.61 -7.75
N ARG A 115 2.52 2.66 -7.75
CA ARG A 115 3.28 3.79 -7.18
C ARG A 115 3.36 5.02 -8.09
N TYR A 116 3.49 4.81 -9.39
CA TYR A 116 3.81 5.86 -10.37
C TYR A 116 2.65 6.19 -11.31
N GLY A 117 1.52 5.48 -11.19
CA GLY A 117 0.32 5.72 -12.00
C GLY A 117 0.45 5.32 -13.48
N CYS A 118 1.63 4.95 -13.97
CA CYS A 118 1.87 4.57 -15.36
C CYS A 118 2.74 3.31 -15.46
N SER A 119 2.74 2.69 -16.63
CA SER A 119 3.58 1.49 -16.87
C SER A 119 5.07 1.86 -16.85
N PRO A 120 5.98 0.94 -16.51
CA PRO A 120 7.41 1.19 -16.53
C PRO A 120 7.93 1.69 -17.90
N SER A 121 7.38 1.16 -19.00
CA SER A 121 7.73 1.59 -20.36
C SER A 121 7.25 3.02 -20.62
N ALA A 122 6.02 3.36 -20.21
CA ALA A 122 5.51 4.72 -20.31
C ALA A 122 6.31 5.69 -19.43
N TYR A 123 6.69 5.26 -18.22
CA TYR A 123 7.53 6.03 -17.30
C TYR A 123 8.88 6.38 -17.93
N ARG A 124 9.52 5.44 -18.63
CA ARG A 124 10.76 5.69 -19.40
C ARG A 124 10.56 6.71 -20.51
N MET A 125 9.43 6.65 -21.22
CA MET A 125 9.16 7.54 -22.35
C MET A 125 8.73 8.95 -21.90
N CYS A 126 8.27 9.10 -20.65
CA CYS A 126 7.86 10.38 -20.11
C CYS A 126 9.10 11.24 -19.81
N ARG A 127 9.44 12.16 -20.72
CA ARG A 127 10.57 13.12 -20.59
C ARG A 127 10.20 14.45 -19.92
N ASP A 128 8.94 14.61 -19.50
CA ASP A 128 8.40 15.83 -18.89
C ASP A 128 8.54 15.79 -17.34
N PRO A 129 9.40 16.62 -16.72
CA PRO A 129 9.59 16.68 -15.27
C PRO A 129 8.30 16.95 -14.48
N SER A 130 7.30 17.59 -15.07
CA SER A 130 6.01 17.89 -14.42
C SER A 130 5.04 16.71 -14.40
N LYS A 131 5.23 15.72 -15.30
CA LYS A 131 4.49 14.44 -15.35
C LYS A 131 5.33 13.26 -14.83
N GLN A 132 6.64 13.45 -14.70
CA GLN A 132 7.56 12.59 -13.97
C GLN A 132 7.32 12.80 -12.47
N VAL A 133 6.30 12.13 -11.95
CA VAL A 133 5.93 12.22 -10.53
C VAL A 133 7.18 12.00 -9.67
N CYS A 134 7.51 13.04 -8.91
CA CYS A 134 8.61 13.04 -7.98
C CYS A 134 8.46 11.87 -6.98
N PRO A 135 9.49 11.04 -6.76
CA PRO A 135 9.46 10.04 -5.70
C PRO A 135 9.25 10.64 -4.30
N SER A 136 9.55 11.93 -4.08
CA SER A 136 9.40 12.61 -2.80
C SER A 136 8.23 13.62 -2.71
N CYS A 137 7.50 13.96 -3.77
CA CYS A 137 6.43 14.99 -3.69
C CYS A 137 5.15 14.69 -4.51
N VAL A 138 4.06 14.44 -3.77
CA VAL A 138 2.69 14.98 -3.88
C VAL A 138 2.11 15.25 -5.29
N LEU A 139 1.38 14.26 -5.84
CA LEU A 139 0.08 14.46 -6.54
C LEU A 139 -0.59 13.17 -7.02
N TRP A 140 -0.03 11.99 -6.72
CA TRP A 140 -0.84 10.77 -6.64
C TRP A 140 -1.22 10.54 -5.19
N VAL A 141 -2.40 11.03 -4.79
CA VAL A 141 -3.05 10.54 -3.57
C VAL A 141 -3.28 9.06 -3.81
N MET A 142 -2.51 8.21 -3.12
CA MET A 142 -2.81 6.79 -3.08
C MET A 142 -4.24 6.67 -2.60
N PRO A 143 -5.17 6.21 -3.46
CA PRO A 143 -6.54 6.25 -3.06
C PRO A 143 -6.73 5.24 -1.93
N PRO A 144 -7.53 5.58 -0.92
CA PRO A 144 -8.64 6.52 -0.96
C PRO A 144 -8.40 7.96 -1.36
N SER A 145 -9.35 8.52 -2.10
CA SER A 145 -9.58 9.97 -2.09
C SER A 145 -9.50 10.53 -0.65
N PRO A 146 -9.03 11.78 -0.43
CA PRO A 146 -9.02 12.37 0.91
C PRO A 146 -10.38 12.25 1.61
N GLU A 147 -11.47 12.33 0.85
CA GLU A 147 -12.85 12.15 1.29
C GLU A 147 -13.10 10.74 1.84
N LEU A 148 -12.67 9.69 1.14
CA LEU A 148 -12.79 8.31 1.59
C LEU A 148 -11.87 8.04 2.80
N ARG A 149 -10.65 8.58 2.83
CA ARG A 149 -9.75 8.48 4.00
C ARG A 149 -10.38 9.12 5.24
N ASN A 150 -10.90 10.34 5.11
CA ASN A 150 -11.53 11.07 6.22
C ASN A 150 -12.78 10.35 6.72
N SER A 151 -13.61 9.87 5.79
CA SER A 151 -14.79 9.04 6.07
C SER A 151 -14.42 7.77 6.84
N MET A 152 -13.33 7.10 6.46
CA MET A 152 -12.82 5.92 7.16
C MET A 152 -12.37 6.22 8.58
N LEU A 153 -11.57 7.27 8.76
CA LEU A 153 -11.08 7.64 10.08
C LEU A 153 -12.20 8.15 11.00
N ALA A 154 -13.28 8.72 10.44
CA ALA A 154 -14.46 9.10 11.20
C ALA A 154 -15.18 7.89 11.84
N ILE A 155 -15.22 6.74 11.18
CA ILE A 155 -15.79 5.49 11.72
C ILE A 155 -15.00 5.01 12.96
N ALA A 156 -13.71 5.35 13.03
CA ALA A 156 -12.84 4.98 14.14
C ALA A 156 -12.90 5.95 15.33
N ARG A 157 -13.77 6.97 15.32
CA ARG A 157 -13.91 7.92 16.44
C ARG A 157 -14.15 7.19 17.76
N GLY A 158 -13.36 7.53 18.78
CA GLY A 158 -13.40 6.91 20.11
C GLY A 158 -12.73 5.54 20.22
N LYS A 159 -12.16 4.96 19.14
CA LYS A 159 -11.51 3.63 19.14
C LYS A 159 -10.09 3.72 18.56
N PRO A 160 -9.06 4.03 19.37
CA PRO A 160 -7.69 4.21 18.90
C PRO A 160 -7.14 3.01 18.12
N TRP A 161 -7.39 1.78 18.59
CA TRP A 161 -6.96 0.57 17.91
C TRP A 161 -7.56 0.43 16.50
N LEU A 162 -8.83 0.83 16.32
CA LEU A 162 -9.52 0.78 15.03
C LEU A 162 -8.96 1.85 14.09
N CYS A 163 -8.65 3.03 14.60
CA CYS A 163 -8.00 4.09 13.82
C CYS A 163 -6.64 3.62 13.29
N THR A 164 -5.82 3.02 14.15
CA THR A 164 -4.54 2.43 13.75
C THR A 164 -4.74 1.29 12.74
N PHE A 165 -5.71 0.40 12.96
CA PHE A 165 -6.03 -0.69 12.03
C PHE A 165 -6.39 -0.17 10.63
N LEU A 166 -7.24 0.85 10.56
CA LEU A 166 -7.65 1.45 9.29
C LEU A 166 -6.47 2.13 8.59
N LYS A 167 -5.63 2.89 9.31
CA LYS A 167 -4.41 3.47 8.74
C LYS A 167 -3.51 2.40 8.13
N LEU A 168 -3.23 1.34 8.89
CA LEU A 168 -2.42 0.21 8.40
C LEU A 168 -3.04 -0.42 7.15
N LEU A 169 -4.34 -0.69 7.14
CA LEU A 169 -5.00 -1.24 5.95
C LEU A 169 -4.90 -0.30 4.75
N LEU A 170 -5.03 1.01 4.95
CA LEU A 170 -4.93 2.00 3.88
C LEU A 170 -3.54 2.04 3.26
N ASP A 171 -2.51 1.98 4.11
CA ASP A 171 -1.12 1.98 3.65
C ASP A 171 -0.75 0.67 2.91
N HIS A 172 -1.54 -0.38 3.14
CA HIS A 172 -1.38 -1.73 2.60
C HIS A 172 -2.44 -2.12 1.56
N LEU A 173 -3.29 -1.20 1.10
CA LEU A 173 -4.36 -1.48 0.12
C LEU A 173 -3.80 -2.04 -1.19
N GLY A 174 -2.65 -1.52 -1.60
CA GLY A 174 -1.90 -1.88 -2.82
C GLY A 174 -1.05 -3.15 -2.72
N ASP A 175 -1.01 -3.79 -1.54
CA ASP A 175 -0.11 -4.92 -1.30
C ASP A 175 -0.84 -6.26 -1.52
N GLU A 176 -0.28 -7.11 -2.39
CA GLU A 176 -0.92 -8.38 -2.78
C GLU A 176 -1.00 -9.39 -1.62
N SER A 177 -0.07 -9.32 -0.66
CA SER A 177 0.03 -10.21 0.49
C SER A 177 -0.06 -9.46 1.82
N VAL A 178 -1.27 -9.06 2.19
CA VAL A 178 -1.50 -8.55 3.55
C VAL A 178 -1.64 -9.74 4.49
N VAL A 179 -0.66 -9.95 5.35
CA VAL A 179 -0.66 -11.06 6.32
C VAL A 179 -1.39 -10.61 7.58
N LEU A 180 -2.42 -11.35 7.96
CA LEU A 180 -3.25 -11.01 9.12
C LEU A 180 -2.42 -10.91 10.42
N ASP A 181 -1.44 -11.80 10.58
CA ASP A 181 -0.54 -11.79 11.74
C ASP A 181 0.29 -10.52 11.82
N GLU A 182 0.67 -9.92 10.69
CA GLU A 182 1.42 -8.66 10.68
C GLU A 182 0.54 -7.47 11.04
N LEU A 183 -0.69 -7.45 10.53
CA LEU A 183 -1.68 -6.45 10.92
C LEU A 183 -1.98 -6.53 12.41
N ALA A 184 -2.21 -7.75 12.92
CA ALA A 184 -2.50 -7.97 14.33
C ALA A 184 -1.30 -7.59 15.21
N ALA A 185 -0.10 -8.02 14.82
CA ALA A 185 1.13 -7.66 15.52
C ALA A 185 1.31 -6.14 15.59
N SER A 186 1.08 -5.42 14.49
CA SER A 186 1.17 -3.95 14.44
C SER A 186 0.18 -3.23 15.38
N LEU A 187 -0.87 -3.93 15.82
CA LEU A 187 -1.86 -3.46 16.80
C LEU A 187 -1.60 -3.96 18.22
N ASN A 188 -0.51 -4.70 18.46
CA ASN A 188 -0.26 -5.45 19.69
C ASN A 188 -1.37 -6.48 20.01
N LEU A 189 -1.92 -7.10 18.96
CA LEU A 189 -2.95 -8.13 19.07
C LEU A 189 -2.45 -9.44 18.45
N SER A 190 -3.00 -10.55 18.92
CA SER A 190 -3.00 -11.80 18.15
C SER A 190 -4.03 -11.73 17.03
N SER A 191 -3.86 -12.53 15.97
CA SER A 191 -4.83 -12.63 14.87
C SER A 191 -6.24 -12.97 15.37
N SER A 192 -6.35 -13.83 16.38
CA SER A 192 -7.62 -14.19 17.01
C SER A 192 -8.27 -13.01 17.73
N GLN A 193 -7.49 -12.18 18.43
CA GLN A 193 -7.99 -10.96 19.06
C GLN A 193 -8.42 -9.93 18.01
N LEU A 194 -7.65 -9.73 16.95
CA LEU A 194 -8.01 -8.82 15.87
C LEU A 194 -9.32 -9.25 15.19
N ILE A 195 -9.48 -10.54 14.87
CA ILE A 195 -10.73 -11.09 14.31
C ILE A 195 -11.91 -10.85 15.26
N ARG A 196 -11.73 -11.15 16.56
CA ARG A 196 -12.79 -10.99 17.57
C ARG A 196 -13.19 -9.53 17.74
N ASN A 197 -12.21 -8.64 17.89
CA ASN A 197 -12.44 -7.21 18.07
C ASN A 197 -13.17 -6.61 16.86
N LEU A 198 -12.75 -6.96 15.64
CA LEU A 198 -13.39 -6.44 14.43
C LEU A 198 -14.79 -7.01 14.22
N LYS A 199 -15.01 -8.32 14.46
CA LYS A 199 -16.35 -8.91 14.41
C LYS A 199 -17.29 -8.29 15.44
N SER A 200 -16.82 -8.07 16.67
CA SER A 200 -17.63 -7.45 17.72
C SER A 200 -17.93 -5.98 17.45
N CYS A 201 -17.02 -5.28 16.77
CA CYS A 201 -17.14 -3.84 16.52
C CYS A 201 -17.91 -3.51 15.24
N LEU A 202 -17.75 -4.31 14.18
CA LEU A 202 -18.22 -4.02 12.81
C LEU A 202 -18.94 -5.21 12.16
N GLY A 203 -19.10 -6.33 12.85
CA GLY A 203 -19.78 -7.53 12.32
C GLY A 203 -18.98 -8.31 11.26
N ILE A 204 -17.77 -7.88 10.89
CA ILE A 204 -17.01 -8.48 9.77
C ILE A 204 -15.56 -8.82 10.12
N THR A 205 -14.97 -9.74 9.35
CA THR A 205 -13.57 -10.17 9.53
C THR A 205 -12.59 -9.20 8.87
N PRO A 206 -11.33 -9.11 9.35
CA PRO A 206 -10.33 -8.21 8.80
C PRO A 206 -10.07 -8.40 7.30
N ILE A 207 -9.99 -9.65 6.85
CA ILE A 207 -9.76 -9.96 5.43
C ILE A 207 -10.96 -9.57 4.57
N ARG A 208 -12.19 -9.84 5.05
CA ARG A 208 -13.41 -9.40 4.35
C ARG A 208 -13.49 -7.87 4.30
N PHE A 209 -13.13 -7.19 5.39
CA PHE A 209 -13.04 -5.72 5.45
C PHE A 209 -12.06 -5.19 4.39
N LEU A 210 -10.85 -5.73 4.34
CA LEU A 210 -9.84 -5.36 3.32
C LEU A 210 -10.34 -5.60 1.89
N GLN A 211 -10.98 -6.74 1.62
CA GLN A 211 -11.57 -7.00 0.31
C GLN A 211 -12.61 -5.96 -0.09
N GLN A 212 -13.46 -5.53 0.85
CA GLN A 212 -14.45 -4.49 0.59
C GLN A 212 -13.80 -3.13 0.33
N LEU A 213 -12.78 -2.76 1.10
CA LEU A 213 -12.01 -1.54 0.83
C LEU A 213 -11.38 -1.57 -0.57
N ARG A 214 -10.85 -2.71 -1.02
CA ARG A 214 -10.29 -2.87 -2.37
C ARG A 214 -11.35 -2.68 -3.46
N ILE A 215 -12.56 -3.18 -3.25
CA ILE A 215 -13.68 -2.98 -4.19
C ILE A 215 -14.12 -1.51 -4.23
N LEU A 216 -14.18 -0.84 -3.09
CA LEU A 216 -14.50 0.59 -3.01
C LEU A 216 -13.43 1.43 -3.70
N TYR A 217 -12.16 1.13 -3.45
CA TYR A 217 -11.03 1.74 -4.14
C TYR A 217 -11.15 1.53 -5.67
N ALA A 218 -11.46 0.30 -6.11
CA ALA A 218 -11.68 0.04 -7.52
C ALA A 218 -12.83 0.86 -8.11
N ALA A 219 -13.92 1.09 -7.36
CA ALA A 219 -15.03 1.94 -7.81
C ALA A 219 -14.59 3.40 -8.00
N GLU A 220 -13.77 3.95 -7.11
CA GLU A 220 -13.16 5.27 -7.31
C GLU A 220 -12.30 5.32 -8.57
N LEU A 221 -11.47 4.29 -8.81
CA LEU A 221 -10.65 4.21 -10.01
C LEU A 221 -11.46 4.11 -11.32
N LEU A 222 -12.66 3.52 -11.26
CA LEU A 222 -13.55 3.42 -12.42
C LEU A 222 -14.15 4.78 -12.82
N ALA A 223 -14.10 5.79 -11.95
CA ALA A 223 -14.51 7.14 -12.30
C ALA A 223 -13.63 7.77 -13.38
N ASP A 224 -12.36 7.32 -13.52
CA ASP A 224 -11.48 7.74 -14.60
C ASP A 224 -11.78 6.94 -15.89
N GLU A 225 -12.34 7.62 -16.89
CA GLU A 225 -12.73 7.02 -18.17
C GLU A 225 -11.53 6.43 -18.95
N THR A 226 -10.30 6.89 -18.68
CA THR A 226 -9.09 6.47 -19.39
C THR A 226 -8.50 5.14 -18.91
N VAL A 227 -8.85 4.68 -17.70
CA VAL A 227 -8.24 3.49 -17.08
C VAL A 227 -8.99 2.20 -17.47
N SER A 228 -8.26 1.18 -17.96
CA SER A 228 -8.87 -0.11 -18.30
C SER A 228 -9.30 -0.91 -17.07
N ILE A 229 -10.32 -1.77 -17.20
CA ILE A 229 -10.81 -2.63 -16.10
C ILE A 229 -9.70 -3.53 -15.54
N ALA A 230 -8.82 -4.05 -16.41
CA ALA A 230 -7.65 -4.81 -15.99
C ALA A 230 -6.70 -3.99 -15.09
N THR A 231 -6.46 -2.72 -15.45
CA THR A 231 -5.63 -1.81 -14.67
C THR A 231 -6.28 -1.48 -13.33
N VAL A 232 -7.60 -1.30 -13.30
CA VAL A 232 -8.36 -1.09 -12.06
C VAL A 232 -8.26 -2.29 -11.13
N ALA A 233 -8.59 -3.49 -11.63
CA ALA A 233 -8.48 -4.75 -10.87
C ALA A 233 -7.09 -4.86 -10.25
N TYR A 234 -6.09 -4.57 -11.07
CA TYR A 234 -4.72 -4.64 -10.68
C TYR A 234 -4.36 -3.63 -9.57
N ARG A 235 -4.65 -2.34 -9.76
CA ARG A 235 -4.38 -1.30 -8.77
C ARG A 235 -5.07 -1.57 -7.44
N ALA A 236 -6.28 -2.14 -7.47
CA ALA A 236 -7.02 -2.56 -6.29
C ALA A 236 -6.52 -3.87 -5.65
N SER A 237 -5.34 -4.36 -6.04
CA SER A 237 -4.70 -5.56 -5.49
C SER A 237 -5.50 -6.85 -5.66
N PHE A 238 -6.22 -6.98 -6.78
CA PHE A 238 -6.75 -8.27 -7.20
C PHE A 238 -5.71 -9.06 -7.97
N PHE A 239 -5.74 -10.38 -7.77
CA PHE A 239 -4.86 -11.31 -8.46
C PHE A 239 -5.03 -11.20 -9.99
N ASP A 240 -6.29 -11.19 -10.44
CA ASP A 240 -6.67 -11.04 -11.84
C ASP A 240 -8.00 -10.26 -11.99
N GLN A 241 -8.32 -9.91 -13.23
CA GLN A 241 -9.55 -9.17 -13.59
C GLN A 241 -10.84 -9.98 -13.36
N ALA A 242 -10.79 -11.31 -13.50
CA ALA A 242 -11.97 -12.16 -13.35
C ALA A 242 -12.42 -12.21 -11.88
N HIS A 243 -11.49 -12.51 -10.97
CA HIS A 243 -11.68 -12.46 -9.53
C HIS A 243 -12.18 -11.09 -9.07
N PHE A 244 -11.57 -10.01 -9.59
CA PHE A 244 -12.06 -8.65 -9.38
C PHE A 244 -13.50 -8.47 -9.83
N SER A 245 -13.82 -8.87 -11.06
CA SER A 245 -15.15 -8.66 -11.64
C SER A 245 -16.24 -9.42 -10.87
N HIS A 246 -15.93 -10.62 -10.39
CA HIS A 246 -16.83 -11.40 -9.52
C HIS A 246 -17.06 -10.71 -8.18
N ALA A 247 -15.99 -10.30 -7.50
CA ALA A 247 -16.09 -9.60 -6.22
C ALA A 247 -16.84 -8.26 -6.35
N PHE A 248 -16.53 -7.49 -7.39
CA PHE A 248 -17.19 -6.20 -7.68
C PHE A 248 -18.68 -6.37 -7.96
N LYS A 249 -19.06 -7.37 -8.77
CA LYS A 249 -20.46 -7.68 -9.05
C LYS A 249 -21.21 -8.13 -7.79
N GLY A 250 -20.54 -8.83 -6.88
CA GLY A 250 -21.11 -9.19 -5.58
C GLY A 250 -21.49 -7.95 -4.75
N THR A 251 -20.63 -6.94 -4.71
CA THR A 251 -20.87 -5.71 -3.93
C THR A 251 -21.83 -4.74 -4.62
N TYR A 252 -21.61 -4.41 -5.90
CA TYR A 252 -22.36 -3.37 -6.61
C TYR A 252 -23.52 -3.89 -7.47
N ARG A 253 -23.71 -5.20 -7.53
CA ARG A 253 -24.76 -5.89 -8.34
C ARG A 253 -24.69 -5.62 -9.85
N CYS A 254 -23.63 -4.99 -10.34
CA CYS A 254 -23.33 -4.80 -11.75
C CYS A 254 -21.83 -5.02 -12.03
N SER A 255 -21.46 -5.25 -13.29
CA SER A 255 -20.05 -5.44 -13.64
C SER A 255 -19.26 -4.11 -13.59
N PRO A 256 -17.93 -4.15 -13.39
CA PRO A 256 -17.09 -2.94 -13.41
C PRO A 256 -17.29 -2.06 -14.66
N SER A 257 -17.45 -2.70 -15.82
CA SER A 257 -17.67 -2.00 -17.09
C SER A 257 -19.02 -1.29 -17.17
N VAL A 258 -20.06 -1.89 -16.58
CA VAL A 258 -21.40 -1.28 -16.49
C VAL A 258 -21.36 -0.13 -15.48
N TYR A 259 -20.76 -0.35 -14.31
CA TYR A 259 -20.58 0.67 -13.28
C TYR A 259 -19.91 1.93 -13.83
N LYS A 260 -18.79 1.73 -14.57
CA LYS A 260 -18.04 2.78 -15.25
C LYS A 260 -18.90 3.64 -16.19
N LYS A 261 -19.78 3.01 -16.98
CA LYS A 261 -20.67 3.73 -17.91
C LYS A 261 -21.79 4.51 -17.22
N GLN A 262 -22.23 4.05 -16.05
CA GLN A 262 -23.36 4.63 -15.32
C GLN A 262 -23.00 5.92 -14.57
N LYS A 263 -21.71 6.31 -14.53
CA LYS A 263 -21.20 7.47 -13.76
C LYS A 263 -21.70 7.50 -12.31
N ARG A 264 -21.92 6.32 -11.72
CA ARG A 264 -22.35 6.20 -10.33
C ARG A 264 -21.20 6.64 -9.43
N GLN A 265 -21.48 7.59 -8.55
CA GLN A 265 -20.66 7.87 -7.37
C GLN A 265 -21.49 7.45 -6.16
N GLU A 266 -21.28 6.23 -5.68
CA GLU A 266 -21.84 5.84 -4.39
C GLU A 266 -20.89 6.34 -3.30
N ASN A 267 -21.38 7.19 -2.40
CA ASN A 267 -20.58 7.68 -1.30
C ASN A 267 -20.25 6.52 -0.36
N PHE A 268 -18.95 6.33 -0.10
CA PHE A 268 -18.43 5.29 0.79
C PHE A 268 -19.15 5.21 2.14
N CYS A 269 -19.45 6.36 2.75
CA CYS A 269 -20.19 6.40 4.01
C CYS A 269 -21.58 5.78 3.88
N THR A 270 -22.27 6.00 2.76
CA THR A 270 -23.59 5.46 2.49
C THR A 270 -23.54 3.94 2.31
N TRP A 271 -22.55 3.44 1.57
CA TRP A 271 -22.33 1.99 1.41
C TRP A 271 -21.99 1.32 2.74
N LEU A 272 -21.05 1.90 3.50
CA LEU A 272 -20.54 1.30 4.72
C LEU A 272 -21.58 1.32 5.85
N LYS A 273 -22.38 2.40 5.98
CA LYS A 273 -23.53 2.44 6.89
C LYS A 273 -24.57 1.37 6.56
N LYS A 274 -24.87 1.18 5.27
CA LYS A 274 -25.86 0.20 4.78
C LYS A 274 -25.39 -1.24 4.98
N GLU A 275 -24.12 -1.53 4.71
CA GLU A 275 -23.59 -2.89 4.70
C GLU A 275 -23.12 -3.38 6.08
N LEU A 276 -22.66 -2.47 6.95
CA LEU A 276 -22.25 -2.81 8.32
C LEU A 276 -23.39 -2.73 9.34
N MET A 277 -24.62 -2.44 8.90
CA MET A 277 -25.77 -2.17 9.79
C MET A 277 -25.40 -1.24 10.96
N LEU A 278 -24.57 -0.23 10.67
CA LEU A 278 -24.32 0.83 11.62
C LEU A 278 -25.59 1.68 11.62
N HIS A 279 -26.54 1.30 12.46
CA HIS A 279 -27.67 2.14 12.81
C HIS A 279 -27.13 3.47 13.31
N ASP A 280 -27.78 4.58 12.93
CA ASP A 280 -27.47 5.91 13.44
C ASP A 280 -27.76 5.97 14.94
N GLU A 281 -26.85 5.42 15.75
CA GLU A 281 -26.70 5.70 17.17
C GLU A 281 -25.20 5.79 17.46
N MET A 282 -24.68 7.02 17.38
CA MET A 282 -23.56 7.58 18.16
C MET A 282 -23.31 9.02 17.71
#